data_AF-A0A3M1TJL6-F1
#
_entry.id   AF-A0A3M1TJL6-F1
#
_cell.length_a   1.000
_cell.length_b   1.000
_cell.length_c   1.000
_cell.angle_alpha   90.00
_cell.angle_beta   90.00
_cell.angle_gamma   90.00
#
_symmetry.space_group_name_H-M   'P 1'
#
loop_
_entity.id
_entity.type
_entity.pdbx_description
1 polymer ?
#
loop_
_entity_poly.entity_id
_entity_poly.type
_entity_poly.pdbx_seq_one_letter_code
_entity_poly.pdbx_strand_id
1 'polypeptide(L)'
;MTPRRFWIFALALSPVALLAQEDASPPPAAERPRDPFATPPAMRDAAGSDLPPEEGGGVPAATERVALVLRGTLAVRGRPPAALLDVGGRVLLVRPGDLFESAAGPLRVVSIGPGELVVQQGSRRRVVR
;
A
#
# COMPACT_ATOMS: atom_id res chain seq x y z
N MET A 1 -27.49 3.91 -52.55
CA MET A 1 -27.64 4.98 -53.55
C MET A 1 -28.55 6.06 -52.97
N THR A 2 -27.96 7.25 -52.80
CA THR A 2 -28.57 8.61 -52.77
C THR A 2 -29.55 9.01 -51.64
N PRO A 3 -29.61 10.31 -51.28
CA PRO A 3 -29.28 10.79 -49.93
C PRO A 3 -30.39 11.69 -49.34
N ARG A 4 -30.19 12.29 -48.16
CA ARG A 4 -30.70 13.66 -47.90
C ARG A 4 -30.03 14.34 -46.71
N ARG A 5 -29.21 15.34 -47.06
CA ARG A 5 -28.85 16.50 -46.24
C ARG A 5 -30.11 17.34 -46.00
N PHE A 6 -30.17 18.09 -44.90
CA PHE A 6 -30.04 19.55 -44.89
C PHE A 6 -30.19 20.09 -43.46
N TRP A 7 -29.24 20.93 -43.06
CA TRP A 7 -29.30 21.82 -41.90
C TRP A 7 -30.16 23.05 -42.25
N ILE A 8 -30.70 23.76 -41.26
CA ILE A 8 -30.44 25.19 -40.98
C ILE A 8 -31.31 25.72 -39.81
N PHE A 9 -30.63 26.52 -39.00
CA PHE A 9 -30.97 27.50 -37.98
C PHE A 9 -32.39 28.10 -37.95
N ALA A 10 -32.87 28.35 -36.73
CA ALA A 10 -33.74 29.48 -36.42
C ALA A 10 -33.09 30.34 -35.32
N LEU A 11 -32.51 31.48 -35.73
CA LEU A 11 -32.30 32.64 -34.87
C LEU A 11 -33.66 33.31 -34.64
N ALA A 12 -33.97 33.66 -33.39
CA ALA A 12 -34.93 34.70 -33.07
C ALA A 12 -34.27 35.73 -32.14
N LEU A 13 -34.27 36.98 -32.58
CA LEU A 13 -33.69 38.15 -31.93
C LEU A 13 -34.69 38.84 -30.98
N SER A 14 -34.15 39.39 -29.87
CA SER A 14 -34.45 40.72 -29.26
C SER A 14 -35.76 40.96 -28.48
N PRO A 15 -35.89 42.07 -27.70
CA PRO A 15 -34.93 42.79 -26.84
C PRO A 15 -35.54 43.35 -25.50
N VAL A 16 -34.70 43.84 -24.58
CA VAL A 16 -34.96 44.91 -23.58
C VAL A 16 -36.03 44.70 -22.49
N ALA A 17 -35.58 44.57 -21.23
CA ALA A 17 -36.03 45.33 -20.04
C ALA A 17 -35.17 44.86 -18.84
N LEU A 18 -34.07 45.55 -18.52
CA LEU A 18 -33.99 46.67 -17.57
C LEU A 18 -34.18 46.23 -16.09
N LEU A 19 -33.17 46.58 -15.27
CA LEU A 19 -33.14 46.65 -13.80
C LEU A 19 -32.84 45.36 -13.02
N ALA A 20 -31.55 45.14 -12.75
CA ALA A 20 -31.05 44.89 -11.40
C ALA A 20 -29.53 45.00 -11.42
N GLN A 21 -29.04 46.18 -11.09
CA GLN A 21 -27.65 46.43 -10.75
C GLN A 21 -27.58 46.32 -9.24
N GLU A 22 -27.11 45.19 -8.71
CA GLU A 22 -26.71 45.13 -7.29
C GLU A 22 -25.59 44.12 -7.09
N ASP A 23 -24.56 44.63 -6.42
CA ASP A 23 -23.49 43.94 -5.74
C ASP A 23 -22.58 42.97 -6.52
N ALA A 24 -21.45 43.52 -6.94
CA ALA A 24 -20.23 42.77 -7.17
C ALA A 24 -19.74 42.14 -5.85
N SER A 25 -20.35 41.03 -5.44
CA SER A 25 -19.73 40.09 -4.50
C SER A 25 -18.56 39.40 -5.22
N PRO A 26 -17.33 39.41 -4.67
CA PRO A 26 -16.25 38.60 -5.23
C PRO A 26 -16.68 37.13 -5.20
N PRO A 27 -16.29 36.32 -6.21
CA PRO A 27 -16.60 34.89 -6.21
C PRO A 27 -16.06 34.27 -4.90
N PRO A 28 -16.80 33.34 -4.28
CA PRO A 28 -16.32 32.67 -3.07
C PRO A 28 -14.94 32.09 -3.37
N ALA A 29 -13.98 32.42 -2.51
CA ALA A 29 -12.62 31.92 -2.61
C ALA A 29 -12.69 30.40 -2.82
N ALA A 30 -12.10 29.93 -3.92
CA ALA A 30 -12.00 28.51 -4.19
C ALA A 30 -11.34 27.85 -2.97
N GLU A 31 -12.15 27.12 -2.20
CA GLU A 31 -11.67 26.33 -1.08
C GLU A 31 -10.67 25.33 -1.66
N ARG A 32 -9.38 25.59 -1.42
CA ARG A 32 -8.32 24.72 -1.94
C ARG A 32 -8.57 23.32 -1.37
N PRO A 33 -8.46 22.27 -2.19
CA PRO A 33 -8.54 20.90 -1.70
C PRO A 33 -7.57 20.74 -0.54
N ARG A 34 -8.09 20.39 0.64
CA ARG A 34 -7.24 20.03 1.78
C ARG A 34 -6.51 18.76 1.40
N ASP A 35 -5.19 18.84 1.33
CA ASP A 35 -4.33 17.70 1.09
C ASP A 35 -4.57 16.66 2.21
N PRO A 36 -5.04 15.44 1.89
CA PRO A 36 -5.24 14.38 2.89
C PRO A 36 -3.94 13.90 3.53
N PHE A 37 -2.78 14.31 3.00
CA PHE A 37 -1.45 14.06 3.57
C PHE A 37 -0.91 15.24 4.37
N ALA A 38 -1.65 16.36 4.47
CA ALA A 38 -1.26 17.46 5.33
C ALA A 38 -1.28 17.00 6.79
N THR A 39 -0.11 17.03 7.42
CA THR A 39 0.03 16.67 8.83
C THR A 39 -0.83 17.59 9.69
N PRO A 40 -1.71 17.05 10.56
CA PRO A 40 -2.55 17.86 11.43
C PRO A 40 -1.71 18.80 12.30
N PRO A 41 -2.17 20.03 12.57
CA PRO A 41 -1.40 21.00 13.37
C PRO A 41 -1.02 20.46 14.76
N ALA A 42 -1.85 19.58 15.34
CA ALA A 42 -1.57 18.90 16.62
C ALA A 42 -0.33 17.98 16.60
N MET A 43 0.15 17.54 15.43
CA MET A 43 1.37 16.73 15.31
C MET A 43 2.62 17.58 15.04
N ARG A 44 2.48 18.88 14.78
CA ARG A 44 3.62 19.75 14.44
C ARG A 44 4.47 20.10 15.65
N ASP A 45 3.86 20.20 16.82
CA ASP A 45 4.52 20.58 18.08
C ASP A 45 5.25 19.42 18.76
N ALA A 46 5.05 18.18 18.31
CA ALA A 46 5.76 16.99 18.82
C ALA A 46 7.19 16.85 18.25
N ALA A 47 7.57 17.66 17.26
CA ALA A 47 8.90 17.60 16.62
C ALA A 47 9.99 18.40 17.35
N GLY A 48 9.67 19.03 18.49
CA GLY A 48 10.58 19.89 19.25
C GLY A 48 10.67 19.51 20.73
N SER A 49 10.65 18.22 21.08
CA SER A 49 10.81 17.79 22.46
C SER A 49 12.25 17.33 22.73
N ASP A 50 12.91 18.07 23.61
CA ASP A 50 14.21 17.79 24.23
C ASP A 50 14.33 16.32 24.66
N LEU A 51 15.38 15.64 24.17
CA LEU A 51 15.78 14.32 24.64
C LEU A 51 16.68 14.49 25.88
N PRO A 52 16.36 13.88 27.04
CA PRO A 52 17.32 13.77 28.12
C PRO A 52 18.41 12.74 27.79
N PRO A 53 19.64 12.86 28.33
CA PRO A 53 20.68 11.87 28.13
C PRO A 53 20.43 10.69 29.07
N GLU A 54 19.88 9.59 28.54
CA GLU A 54 19.84 8.33 29.27
C GLU A 54 21.19 7.62 29.11
N GLU A 55 22.02 7.74 30.14
CA GLU A 55 23.20 6.93 30.37
C GLU A 55 22.82 5.45 30.57
N GLY A 56 23.62 4.55 30.01
CA GLY A 56 23.97 3.31 30.69
C GLY A 56 22.87 2.25 30.84
N GLY A 57 22.62 1.52 29.76
CA GLY A 57 21.89 0.26 29.84
C GLY A 57 22.07 -0.54 28.57
N GLY A 58 23.22 -1.19 28.43
CA GLY A 58 23.49 -2.12 27.33
C GLY A 58 22.43 -3.22 27.32
N VAL A 59 21.37 -3.01 26.53
CA VAL A 59 20.44 -4.06 26.16
C VAL A 59 21.31 -5.09 25.45
N PRO A 60 21.41 -6.34 25.94
CA PRO A 60 22.02 -7.37 25.12
C PRO A 60 21.18 -7.38 23.85
N ALA A 61 21.81 -7.12 22.71
CA ALA A 61 21.18 -7.27 21.41
C ALA A 61 20.70 -8.71 21.31
N ALA A 62 19.48 -8.96 21.80
CA ALA A 62 18.73 -10.17 21.57
C ALA A 62 18.63 -10.19 20.07
N THR A 63 19.51 -10.99 19.47
CA THR A 63 19.49 -11.26 18.04
C THR A 63 18.16 -11.97 17.85
N GLU A 64 17.11 -11.18 17.58
CA GLU A 64 15.75 -11.64 17.41
C GLU A 64 15.77 -12.47 16.14
N ARG A 65 16.11 -13.75 16.30
CA ARG A 65 16.11 -14.72 15.22
C ARG A 65 14.67 -14.82 14.81
N VAL A 66 14.28 -14.12 13.75
CA VAL A 66 12.94 -14.24 13.18
C VAL A 66 12.67 -15.71 12.92
N ALA A 67 11.77 -16.26 13.72
CA ALA A 67 11.37 -17.65 13.64
C ALA A 67 10.52 -17.80 12.38
N LEU A 68 10.97 -18.69 11.49
CA LEU A 68 10.16 -19.17 10.38
C LEU A 68 9.41 -20.39 10.90
N VAL A 69 8.08 -20.34 10.91
CA VAL A 69 7.23 -21.45 11.38
C VAL A 69 6.29 -21.85 10.27
N LEU A 70 6.36 -23.11 9.85
CA LEU A 70 5.42 -23.64 8.86
C LEU A 70 4.09 -23.93 9.56
N ARG A 71 3.02 -23.28 9.11
CA ARG A 71 1.67 -23.48 9.67
C ARG A 71 0.91 -24.58 8.94
N GLY A 72 1.22 -24.81 7.68
CA GLY A 72 0.63 -25.90 6.90
C GLY A 72 0.98 -25.83 5.42
N THR A 73 0.69 -26.93 4.72
CA THR A 73 0.88 -27.06 3.28
C THR A 73 -0.45 -27.33 2.58
N LEU A 74 -0.64 -26.70 1.43
CA LEU A 74 -1.85 -26.76 0.61
C LEU A 74 -1.52 -27.50 -0.68
N ALA A 75 -2.14 -28.66 -0.87
CA ALA A 75 -2.06 -29.46 -2.09
C ALA A 75 -3.43 -29.43 -2.78
N VAL A 76 -3.53 -28.72 -3.91
CA VAL A 76 -4.75 -28.64 -4.70
C VAL A 76 -4.53 -29.34 -6.03
N ARG A 77 -5.42 -30.28 -6.38
CA ARG A 77 -5.31 -31.05 -7.62
C ARG A 77 -5.25 -30.11 -8.84
N GLY A 78 -4.25 -30.29 -9.68
CA GLY A 78 -4.05 -29.48 -10.89
C GLY A 78 -3.48 -28.08 -10.64
N ARG A 79 -3.03 -27.76 -9.42
CA ARG A 79 -2.33 -26.50 -9.12
C ARG A 79 -0.96 -26.76 -8.47
N PRO A 80 0.01 -25.84 -8.62
CA PRO A 80 1.25 -25.90 -7.87
C PRO A 80 1.00 -25.89 -6.35
N PRO A 81 1.83 -26.60 -5.55
CA PRO A 81 1.69 -26.60 -4.11
C PRO A 81 1.93 -25.19 -3.53
N ALA A 82 1.32 -24.93 -2.39
CA ALA A 82 1.51 -23.71 -1.61
C ALA A 82 1.68 -24.02 -0.13
N ALA A 83 2.20 -23.08 0.66
CA ALA A 83 2.38 -23.22 2.09
C ALA A 83 1.97 -21.94 2.83
N LEU A 84 1.49 -22.10 4.05
CA LEU A 84 1.28 -21.00 4.99
C LEU A 84 2.50 -20.90 5.89
N LEU A 85 3.26 -19.82 5.75
CA LEU A 85 4.49 -19.57 6.49
C LEU A 85 4.29 -18.39 7.42
N ASP A 86 4.54 -18.58 8.71
CA ASP A 86 4.60 -17.51 9.69
C ASP A 86 6.03 -16.97 9.78
N VAL A 87 6.17 -15.67 9.52
CA VAL A 87 7.42 -14.92 9.55
C VAL A 87 7.25 -13.78 10.54
N GLY A 88 7.79 -13.94 11.75
CA GLY A 88 7.73 -12.90 12.78
C GLY A 88 6.31 -12.48 13.16
N GLY A 89 5.37 -13.43 13.20
CA GLY A 89 3.97 -13.18 13.56
C GLY A 89 3.06 -12.80 12.38
N ARG A 90 3.61 -12.70 11.15
CA ARG A 90 2.83 -12.49 9.93
C ARG A 90 2.74 -13.78 9.13
N VAL A 91 1.52 -14.22 8.84
CA VAL A 91 1.27 -15.40 8.03
C VAL A 91 1.20 -15.02 6.55
N LEU A 92 2.05 -15.64 5.74
CA LEU A 92 2.16 -15.47 4.30
C LEU A 92 1.77 -16.76 3.58
N LEU A 93 1.06 -16.63 2.45
CA LEU A 93 0.88 -17.73 1.51
C LEU A 93 2.04 -17.70 0.51
N VAL A 94 2.82 -18.78 0.44
CA VAL A 94 4.00 -18.88 -0.42
C VAL A 94 3.94 -20.07 -1.37
N ARG A 95 4.61 -19.96 -2.52
CA ARG A 95 4.74 -20.96 -3.59
C ARG A 95 6.20 -21.14 -4.00
N PRO A 96 6.55 -22.25 -4.68
CA PRO A 96 7.90 -22.43 -5.22
C PRO A 96 8.27 -21.28 -6.17
N GLY A 97 9.42 -20.66 -5.91
CA GLY A 97 9.93 -19.51 -6.65
C GLY A 97 9.71 -18.17 -5.97
N ASP A 98 8.77 -18.06 -5.03
CA ASP A 98 8.45 -16.80 -4.35
C ASP A 98 9.65 -16.26 -3.57
N LEU A 99 9.77 -14.93 -3.54
CA LEU A 99 10.78 -14.17 -2.81
C LEU A 99 10.09 -13.34 -1.73
N PHE A 100 10.64 -13.33 -0.52
CA PHE A 100 10.13 -12.52 0.58
C PHE A 100 11.26 -12.11 1.53
N GLU A 101 11.07 -10.97 2.20
CA GLU A 101 12.04 -10.45 3.17
C GLU A 101 11.87 -11.07 4.55
N SER A 102 12.99 -11.32 5.21
CA SER A 102 13.06 -11.68 6.64
C SER A 102 14.06 -10.78 7.34
N ALA A 103 14.09 -10.76 8.68
CA ALA A 103 15.09 -9.94 9.39
C ALA A 103 16.55 -10.35 9.09
N ALA A 104 16.77 -11.58 8.63
CA ALA A 104 18.10 -12.05 8.24
C ALA A 104 18.40 -11.84 6.73
N GLY A 105 17.48 -11.21 5.99
CA GLY A 105 17.59 -10.92 4.56
C GLY A 105 16.61 -11.69 3.67
N PRO A 106 16.73 -11.55 2.34
CA PRO A 106 15.79 -12.13 1.38
C PRO A 106 15.84 -13.65 1.38
N LEU A 107 14.66 -14.26 1.32
CA LEU A 107 14.43 -15.69 1.24
C LEU A 107 13.71 -16.03 -0.05
N ARG A 108 14.15 -17.12 -0.69
CA ARG A 108 13.47 -17.71 -1.84
C ARG A 108 12.89 -19.07 -1.49
N VAL A 109 11.63 -19.32 -1.83
CA VAL A 109 11.07 -20.67 -1.71
C VAL A 109 11.60 -21.53 -2.84
N VAL A 110 12.23 -22.66 -2.50
CA VAL A 110 12.81 -23.61 -3.46
C VAL A 110 11.81 -24.72 -3.76
N SER A 111 11.24 -25.33 -2.73
CA SER A 111 10.28 -26.42 -2.86
C SER A 111 9.33 -26.48 -1.66
N ILE A 112 8.16 -27.06 -1.90
CA ILE A 112 7.12 -27.29 -0.89
C ILE A 112 6.76 -28.77 -0.94
N GLY A 113 6.98 -29.47 0.16
CA GLY A 113 6.62 -30.87 0.37
C GLY A 113 5.53 -31.03 1.42
N PRO A 114 5.12 -32.27 1.75
CA PRO A 114 4.13 -32.52 2.80
C PRO A 114 4.71 -32.15 4.17
N GLY A 115 4.23 -31.06 4.77
CA GLY A 115 4.70 -30.60 6.09
C GLY A 115 6.15 -30.08 6.11
N GLU A 116 6.74 -29.79 4.95
CA GLU A 116 8.06 -29.16 4.90
C GLU A 116 8.16 -28.12 3.78
N LEU A 117 8.93 -27.07 4.05
CA LEU A 117 9.23 -25.98 3.15
C LEU A 117 10.74 -25.83 3.07
N VAL A 118 11.30 -25.84 1.85
CA VAL A 118 12.72 -25.55 1.63
C VAL A 118 12.85 -24.11 1.16
N VAL A 119 13.58 -23.30 1.93
CA VAL A 119 13.91 -21.92 1.58
C VAL A 119 15.41 -21.75 1.35
N GLN A 120 15.78 -20.83 0.49
CA GLN A 120 17.16 -20.44 0.22
C GLN A 120 17.39 -19.01 0.72
N GLN A 121 18.44 -18.83 1.52
CA GLN A 121 18.93 -17.55 2.00
C GLN A 121 20.37 -17.37 1.53
N GLY A 122 20.58 -16.54 0.51
CA GLY A 122 21.87 -16.45 -0.17
C GLY A 122 22.33 -17.82 -0.69
N SER A 123 23.48 -18.31 -0.20
CA SER A 123 24.03 -19.63 -0.56
C SER A 123 23.52 -20.77 0.32
N ARG A 124 22.79 -20.48 1.41
CA ARG A 124 22.35 -21.49 2.37
C ARG A 124 20.93 -21.95 2.05
N ARG A 125 20.69 -23.25 2.17
CA ARG A 125 19.34 -23.83 2.15
C ARG A 125 18.93 -24.19 3.57
N ARG A 126 17.66 -23.93 3.89
CA ARG A 126 17.06 -24.22 5.19
C ARG A 126 15.74 -24.96 4.98
N VAL A 127 15.52 -25.98 5.79
CA VAL A 127 14.24 -26.70 5.86
C VAL A 127 13.44 -26.13 7.03
N VAL A 128 12.18 -25.81 6.78
CA VAL A 128 11.21 -25.32 7.77
C VAL A 128 10.09 -26.37 7.88
N ARG A 129 9.71 -26.72 9.11
CA ARG A 129 8.72 -27.73 9.46
C ARG A 129 7.78 -27.19 10.52
#